data_AF-A0A1V5D833-F1
#
_entry.id   AF-A0A1V5D833-F1
#
_cell.length_a   1.000
_cell.length_b   1.000
_cell.length_c   1.000
_cell.angle_alpha   90.00
_cell.angle_beta   90.00
_cell.angle_gamma   90.00
#
_symmetry.space_group_name_H-M   'P 1'
#
loop_
_entity.id
_entity.type
_entity.pdbx_description
1 polymer ?
#
loop_
_entity_poly.entity_id
_entity_poly.type
_entity_poly.pdbx_seq_one_letter_code
_entity_poly.pdbx_strand_id
1 'polypeptide(L)'
;MLTSDGANSDFKKEDTQMIDKVKKVVWDLRNTITAVNELIADHATFKTVVDDIKALVNSIRNTLTGDSVIGKAGLAIGSTTTAVAHGAFYYAINGVLYLKAADGVGVAPGNDVIPEDKYGAVAFDIGADGTVDVIEAAGNATGYNSAALAAAGLPAVGADHVRMGYVTAMKSDGAFTFGATDLDAENTTVAYTDTGSGFAGVGAAVSTSSPATLSASLVTQTSL
;
A
#
# COMPACT_ATOMS: atom_id res chain seq x y z
N MET A 1 -65.43 70.60 14.82
CA MET A 1 -64.19 70.21 15.53
C MET A 1 -63.94 68.74 15.24
N LEU A 2 -63.19 68.43 14.18
CA LEU A 2 -62.61 67.10 14.00
C LEU A 2 -61.36 67.08 14.88
N THR A 3 -61.37 66.24 15.91
CA THR A 3 -60.28 66.14 16.89
C THR A 3 -59.04 65.57 16.18
N SER A 4 -58.00 66.39 16.03
CA SER A 4 -56.70 66.04 15.44
C SER A 4 -55.97 64.89 16.17
N ASP A 5 -56.46 64.48 17.34
CA ASP A 5 -55.84 63.45 18.18
C ASP A 5 -56.05 62.02 17.69
N GLY A 6 -57.14 61.73 16.97
CA GLY A 6 -57.45 60.37 16.48
C GLY A 6 -56.45 59.88 15.42
N ALA A 7 -56.20 60.70 14.40
CA ALA A 7 -55.28 60.38 13.30
C ALA A 7 -53.81 60.25 13.77
N ASN A 8 -53.40 61.03 14.77
CA ASN A 8 -52.05 60.93 15.37
C ASN A 8 -51.88 59.63 16.20
N SER A 9 -52.97 59.08 16.74
CA SER A 9 -52.93 57.85 17.54
C SER A 9 -52.84 56.58 16.68
N ASP A 10 -53.48 56.57 15.51
CA ASP A 10 -53.47 55.42 14.60
C ASP A 10 -52.15 55.33 13.81
N PHE A 11 -51.58 56.47 13.42
CA PHE A 11 -50.24 56.51 12.81
C PHE A 11 -49.17 55.94 13.76
N LYS A 12 -49.24 56.26 15.06
CA LYS A 12 -48.34 55.71 16.09
C LYS A 12 -48.51 54.20 16.29
N LYS A 13 -49.72 53.66 16.12
CA LYS A 13 -49.97 52.21 16.21
C LYS A 13 -49.39 51.47 15.01
N GLU A 14 -49.56 52.02 13.81
CA GLU A 14 -49.00 51.44 12.58
C GLU A 14 -47.46 51.45 12.60
N ASP A 15 -46.83 52.55 13.02
CA ASP A 15 -45.38 52.64 13.21
C ASP A 15 -44.86 51.61 14.21
N THR A 16 -45.56 51.44 15.33
CA THR A 16 -45.19 50.45 16.37
C THR A 16 -45.28 49.02 15.82
N GLN A 17 -46.35 48.70 15.07
CA GLN A 17 -46.49 47.39 14.43
C GLN A 17 -45.42 47.13 13.37
N MET A 18 -45.03 48.15 12.60
CA MET A 18 -43.96 48.04 11.62
C MET A 18 -42.62 47.76 12.29
N ILE A 19 -42.30 48.47 13.37
CA ILE A 19 -41.08 48.26 14.16
C ILE A 19 -41.01 46.82 14.69
N ASP A 20 -42.10 46.28 15.23
CA ASP A 20 -42.12 44.92 15.76
C ASP A 20 -42.01 43.85 14.68
N LYS A 21 -42.62 44.06 13.50
CA LYS A 21 -42.42 43.20 12.33
C LYS A 21 -40.95 43.20 11.88
N VAL A 22 -40.32 44.38 11.83
CA VAL A 22 -38.90 44.51 11.47
C VAL A 22 -38.02 43.78 12.48
N LYS A 23 -38.26 43.93 13.79
CA LYS A 23 -37.51 43.19 14.83
C LYS A 23 -37.63 41.69 14.66
N LYS A 24 -38.84 41.17 14.38
CA LYS A 24 -39.06 39.74 14.15
C LYS A 24 -38.26 39.25 12.94
N VAL A 25 -38.32 39.97 11.81
CA VAL A 25 -37.56 39.62 10.61
C VAL A 25 -36.06 39.62 10.88
N VAL A 26 -35.55 40.62 11.59
CA VAL A 26 -34.13 40.68 11.97
C VAL A 26 -33.73 39.50 12.86
N TRP A 27 -34.58 39.09 13.79
CA TRP A 27 -34.33 37.94 14.65
C TRP A 27 -34.32 36.62 13.85
N ASP A 28 -35.31 36.41 12.99
CA ASP A 28 -35.40 35.23 12.11
C ASP A 28 -34.15 35.14 11.20
N LEU A 29 -33.70 36.28 10.65
CA LEU A 29 -32.50 36.35 9.82
C LEU A 29 -31.23 35.99 10.59
N ARG A 30 -31.07 36.48 11.83
CA ARG A 30 -29.91 36.13 12.67
C ARG A 30 -29.84 34.65 12.96
N ASN A 31 -30.96 34.03 13.34
CA ASN A 31 -31.01 32.59 13.61
C ASN A 31 -30.70 31.78 12.35
N THR A 32 -31.21 32.20 11.20
CA THR A 32 -30.91 31.55 9.92
C THR A 32 -29.42 31.62 9.59
N ILE A 33 -28.79 32.78 9.78
CA ILE A 33 -27.35 32.96 9.58
C ILE A 33 -26.54 32.04 10.51
N THR A 34 -26.94 31.93 11.78
CA THR A 34 -26.29 31.01 12.72
C THR A 34 -26.37 29.56 12.25
N ALA A 35 -27.56 29.07 11.90
CA ALA A 35 -27.75 27.70 11.44
C ALA A 35 -26.95 27.41 10.14
N VAL A 36 -26.87 28.39 9.24
CA VAL A 36 -26.06 28.27 8.01
C VAL A 36 -24.57 28.18 8.33
N ASN A 37 -24.06 28.98 9.28
CA ASN A 37 -22.66 28.93 9.67
C ASN A 37 -22.29 27.59 10.34
N GLU A 38 -23.19 27.05 11.17
CA GLU A 38 -23.03 25.72 11.77
C GLU A 38 -22.98 24.64 10.68
N LEU A 39 -23.92 24.69 9.72
CA LEU A 39 -23.94 23.76 8.59
C LEU A 39 -22.65 23.84 7.75
N ILE A 40 -22.11 25.04 7.52
CA ILE A 40 -20.84 25.22 6.81
C ILE A 40 -19.68 24.56 7.57
N ALA A 41 -19.63 24.73 8.89
CA ALA A 41 -18.60 24.12 9.73
C ALA A 41 -18.71 22.59 9.74
N ASP A 42 -19.92 22.06 9.93
CA ASP A 42 -20.19 20.61 9.91
C ASP A 42 -19.85 20.00 8.54
N HIS A 43 -20.19 20.70 7.45
CA HIS A 43 -19.84 20.26 6.10
C HIS A 43 -18.32 20.19 5.90
N ALA A 44 -17.57 21.18 6.39
CA ALA A 44 -16.12 21.18 6.29
C ALA A 44 -15.49 19.98 7.03
N THR A 45 -15.94 19.71 8.25
CA THR A 45 -15.49 18.54 9.03
C THR A 45 -15.86 17.22 8.36
N PHE A 46 -17.10 17.09 7.86
CA PHE A 46 -17.54 15.90 7.13
C PHE A 46 -16.70 15.65 5.87
N LYS A 47 -16.38 16.72 5.12
CA LYS A 47 -15.54 16.63 3.94
C LYS A 47 -14.15 16.07 4.27
N THR A 48 -13.52 16.54 5.34
CA THR A 48 -12.21 16.03 5.78
C THR A 48 -12.27 14.52 6.06
N VAL A 49 -13.28 14.07 6.81
CA VAL A 49 -13.49 12.63 7.08
C VAL A 49 -13.65 11.82 5.80
N VAL A 50 -14.42 12.31 4.84
CA VAL A 50 -14.62 11.62 3.55
C VAL A 50 -13.30 11.53 2.77
N ASP A 51 -12.47 12.56 2.80
CA ASP A 51 -11.19 12.55 2.09
C ASP A 51 -10.17 11.60 2.76
N ASP A 52 -10.13 11.53 4.09
CA ASP A 52 -9.32 10.55 4.82
C ASP A 52 -9.74 9.10 4.51
N ILE A 53 -11.05 8.83 4.48
CA ILE A 53 -11.58 7.50 4.10
C ILE A 53 -11.18 7.14 2.67
N LYS A 54 -11.26 8.09 1.72
CA LYS A 54 -10.82 7.84 0.34
C LYS A 54 -9.33 7.52 0.27
N ALA A 55 -8.51 8.24 1.01
CA ALA A 55 -7.07 7.99 1.07
C ALA A 55 -6.78 6.58 1.59
N LEU A 56 -7.41 6.17 2.70
CA LEU A 56 -7.30 4.81 3.25
C LEU A 56 -7.75 3.74 2.25
N VAL A 57 -8.93 3.89 1.67
CA VAL A 57 -9.48 2.90 0.72
C VAL A 57 -8.60 2.77 -0.52
N ASN A 58 -8.04 3.87 -1.02
CA ASN A 58 -7.10 3.82 -2.14
C ASN A 58 -5.78 3.14 -1.76
N SER A 59 -5.25 3.39 -0.56
CA SER A 59 -4.04 2.71 -0.06
C SER A 59 -4.26 1.19 0.04
N ILE A 60 -5.37 0.77 0.67
CA ILE A 60 -5.76 -0.65 0.77
C ILE A 60 -5.92 -1.26 -0.63
N ARG A 61 -6.66 -0.58 -1.53
CA ARG A 61 -6.86 -1.07 -2.90
C ARG A 61 -5.52 -1.28 -3.59
N ASN A 62 -4.64 -0.29 -3.57
CA ASN A 62 -3.34 -0.36 -4.23
C ASN A 62 -2.49 -1.51 -3.71
N THR A 63 -2.52 -1.79 -2.40
CA THR A 63 -1.85 -2.98 -1.84
C THR A 63 -2.47 -4.28 -2.36
N LEU A 64 -3.80 -4.37 -2.40
CA LEU A 64 -4.49 -5.60 -2.80
C LEU A 64 -4.44 -5.87 -4.31
N THR A 65 -4.31 -4.83 -5.13
CA THR A 65 -4.18 -4.96 -6.59
C THR A 65 -2.74 -4.92 -7.06
N GLY A 66 -1.78 -4.76 -6.15
CA GLY A 66 -0.36 -4.71 -6.47
C GLY A 66 0.23 -6.09 -6.74
N ASP A 67 1.32 -6.09 -7.48
CA ASP A 67 2.10 -7.28 -7.79
C ASP A 67 2.75 -7.81 -6.51
N SER A 68 2.36 -9.02 -6.09
CA SER A 68 2.94 -9.64 -4.90
C SER A 68 2.84 -11.16 -4.88
N VAL A 69 3.79 -11.77 -4.18
CA VAL A 69 3.67 -13.15 -3.71
C VAL A 69 2.72 -13.16 -2.51
N ILE A 70 1.72 -14.04 -2.53
CA ILE A 70 0.67 -14.09 -1.50
C ILE A 70 1.02 -15.10 -0.41
N GLY A 71 1.61 -16.23 -0.79
CA GLY A 71 2.21 -17.22 0.11
C GLY A 71 3.65 -17.51 -0.30
N LYS A 72 4.54 -17.77 0.66
CA LYS A 72 5.96 -18.04 0.37
C LYS A 72 6.10 -19.18 -0.65
N ALA A 73 6.99 -18.99 -1.62
CA ALA A 73 7.29 -20.02 -2.62
C ALA A 73 7.92 -21.26 -2.00
N GLY A 74 8.65 -21.12 -0.89
CA GLY A 74 9.33 -22.21 -0.22
C GLY A 74 10.51 -22.71 -1.06
N LEU A 75 11.40 -21.80 -1.44
CA LEU A 75 12.59 -22.14 -2.23
C LEU A 75 13.49 -23.13 -1.49
N ALA A 76 13.93 -24.17 -2.20
CA ALA A 76 14.81 -25.21 -1.67
C ALA A 76 15.64 -25.85 -2.80
N ILE A 77 16.59 -26.72 -2.44
CA ILE A 77 17.25 -27.58 -3.42
C ILE A 77 16.23 -28.52 -4.08
N GLY A 78 16.32 -28.67 -5.40
CA GLY A 78 15.47 -29.58 -6.16
C GLY A 78 15.95 -31.03 -6.11
N SER A 79 15.13 -31.94 -6.65
CA SER A 79 15.58 -33.32 -6.88
C SER A 79 16.68 -33.41 -7.93
N THR A 80 16.76 -32.43 -8.82
CA THR A 80 17.97 -32.13 -9.58
C THR A 80 18.82 -31.21 -8.71
N THR A 81 19.93 -31.71 -8.20
CA THR A 81 20.79 -31.04 -7.20
C THR A 81 21.40 -29.72 -7.67
N THR A 82 21.46 -29.47 -8.98
CA THR A 82 21.90 -28.19 -9.57
C THR A 82 20.77 -27.18 -9.77
N ALA A 83 19.53 -27.53 -9.42
CA ALA A 83 18.33 -26.73 -9.66
C ALA A 83 17.61 -26.34 -8.36
N VAL A 84 16.84 -25.25 -8.41
CA VAL A 84 16.09 -24.74 -7.25
C VAL A 84 14.62 -25.11 -7.38
N ALA A 85 14.13 -25.91 -6.45
CA ALA A 85 12.72 -26.26 -6.33
C ALA A 85 11.92 -25.18 -5.59
N HIS A 86 10.61 -25.23 -5.80
CA HIS A 86 9.65 -24.41 -5.06
C HIS A 86 8.38 -25.20 -4.75
N GLY A 87 7.75 -24.87 -3.63
CA GLY A 87 6.41 -25.35 -3.28
C GLY A 87 5.32 -24.73 -4.17
N ALA A 88 4.07 -25.14 -3.91
CA ALA A 88 2.92 -24.48 -4.53
C ALA A 88 2.63 -23.17 -3.79
N PHE A 89 2.36 -22.10 -4.53
CA PHE A 89 2.10 -20.80 -3.95
C PHE A 89 1.14 -19.96 -4.79
N TYR A 90 0.49 -19.02 -4.11
CA TYR A 90 -0.34 -18.01 -4.75
C TYR A 90 0.45 -16.74 -4.98
N TYR A 91 0.17 -16.09 -6.10
CA TYR A 91 0.71 -14.78 -6.42
C TYR A 91 -0.35 -13.94 -7.14
N ALA A 92 -0.22 -12.62 -7.04
CA ALA A 92 -1.09 -11.68 -7.72
C ALA A 92 -0.24 -10.77 -8.61
N ILE A 93 -0.72 -10.54 -9.83
CA ILE A 93 -0.15 -9.57 -10.78
C ILE A 93 -1.32 -8.72 -11.29
N ASN A 94 -1.21 -7.39 -11.18
CA ASN A 94 -2.24 -6.43 -11.54
C ASN A 94 -3.63 -6.77 -10.97
N GLY A 95 -3.67 -7.32 -9.74
CA GLY A 95 -4.89 -7.73 -9.04
C GLY A 95 -5.51 -9.04 -9.51
N VAL A 96 -4.91 -9.74 -10.47
CA VAL A 96 -5.33 -11.09 -10.88
C VAL A 96 -4.59 -12.12 -10.04
N LEU A 97 -5.33 -13.03 -9.39
CA LEU A 97 -4.76 -14.10 -8.57
C LEU A 97 -4.42 -15.31 -9.43
N TYR A 98 -3.21 -15.82 -9.24
CA TYR A 98 -2.68 -17.00 -9.90
C TYR A 98 -2.23 -18.04 -8.87
N LEU A 99 -2.18 -19.30 -9.30
CA LEU A 99 -1.61 -20.41 -8.54
C LEU A 99 -0.49 -21.01 -9.37
N LYS A 100 0.72 -21.04 -8.80
CA LYS A 100 1.82 -21.84 -9.33
C LYS A 100 1.84 -23.18 -8.60
N ALA A 101 1.73 -24.27 -9.36
CA ALA A 101 1.91 -25.61 -8.80
C ALA A 101 3.36 -25.80 -8.33
N ALA A 102 3.59 -26.70 -7.37
CA ALA A 102 4.93 -27.02 -6.90
C ALA A 102 5.78 -27.61 -8.04
N ASP A 103 7.06 -27.25 -8.06
CA ASP A 103 8.06 -27.91 -8.89
C ASP A 103 9.17 -28.43 -7.97
N GLY A 104 9.12 -29.74 -7.71
CA GLY A 104 10.12 -30.44 -6.91
C GLY A 104 11.38 -30.84 -7.70
N VAL A 105 11.34 -30.80 -9.04
CA VAL A 105 12.52 -31.04 -9.88
C VAL A 105 13.42 -29.81 -9.83
N GLY A 106 12.79 -28.64 -9.94
CA GLY A 106 13.42 -27.35 -9.80
C GLY A 106 13.80 -26.70 -11.13
N VAL A 107 14.00 -25.39 -11.04
CA VAL A 107 14.38 -24.51 -12.15
C VAL A 107 15.89 -24.30 -12.10
N ALA A 108 16.57 -24.44 -13.24
CA ALA A 108 18.01 -24.23 -13.34
C ALA A 108 18.34 -22.74 -13.07
N PRO A 109 19.20 -22.40 -12.09
CA PRO A 109 19.50 -21.03 -11.69
C PRO A 109 20.44 -20.28 -12.66
N GLY A 110 20.41 -20.58 -13.95
CA GLY A 110 21.30 -19.95 -14.94
C GLY A 110 22.62 -20.68 -15.07
N ASN A 111 23.66 -19.97 -15.51
CA ASN A 111 24.96 -20.55 -15.87
C ASN A 111 26.17 -19.70 -15.45
N ASP A 112 25.96 -18.64 -14.68
CA ASP A 112 27.04 -17.80 -14.18
C ASP A 112 28.07 -18.58 -13.36
N VAL A 113 29.34 -18.23 -13.58
CA VAL A 113 30.50 -18.76 -12.84
C VAL A 113 30.92 -17.74 -11.79
N ILE A 114 30.87 -18.16 -10.53
CA ILE A 114 31.26 -17.37 -9.36
C ILE A 114 32.68 -17.78 -8.95
N PRO A 115 33.62 -16.83 -8.80
CA PRO A 115 34.96 -17.13 -8.34
C PRO A 115 34.98 -17.79 -6.95
N GLU A 116 36.03 -18.55 -6.68
CA GLU A 116 36.31 -19.14 -5.36
C GLU A 116 36.27 -18.09 -4.24
N ASP A 117 35.71 -18.46 -3.09
CA ASP A 117 35.54 -17.60 -1.90
C ASP A 117 34.71 -16.32 -2.16
N LYS A 118 33.92 -16.29 -3.24
CA LYS A 118 32.95 -15.22 -3.53
C LYS A 118 31.53 -15.73 -3.55
N TYR A 119 30.61 -14.82 -3.27
CA TYR A 119 29.18 -15.06 -3.37
C TYR A 119 28.65 -14.63 -4.73
N GLY A 120 27.72 -15.42 -5.27
CA GLY A 120 26.83 -15.05 -6.35
C GLY A 120 25.37 -15.10 -5.91
N ALA A 121 24.48 -14.51 -6.70
CA ALA A 121 23.05 -14.54 -6.44
C ALA A 121 22.23 -14.69 -7.73
N VAL A 122 21.09 -15.36 -7.59
CA VAL A 122 20.10 -15.55 -8.65
C VAL A 122 18.70 -15.43 -8.05
N ALA A 123 17.87 -14.59 -8.64
CA ALA A 123 16.46 -14.46 -8.30
C ALA A 123 15.57 -15.28 -9.23
N PHE A 124 14.41 -15.65 -8.69
CA PHE A 124 13.35 -16.31 -9.44
C PHE A 124 12.14 -15.39 -9.46
N ASP A 125 11.83 -14.88 -10.64
CA ASP A 125 10.67 -14.04 -10.88
C ASP A 125 9.61 -14.89 -11.60
N ILE A 126 8.34 -14.61 -11.37
CA ILE A 126 7.23 -15.29 -12.06
C ILE A 126 6.34 -14.27 -12.73
N GLY A 127 6.09 -14.49 -14.02
CA GLY A 127 5.23 -13.64 -14.84
C GLY A 127 3.76 -14.04 -14.80
N ALA A 128 2.92 -13.19 -15.40
CA ALA A 128 1.49 -13.47 -15.60
C ALA A 128 1.24 -14.67 -16.55
N ASP A 129 2.25 -15.09 -17.31
CA ASP A 129 2.23 -16.29 -18.15
C ASP A 129 2.46 -17.59 -17.36
N GLY A 130 2.84 -17.48 -16.09
CA GLY A 130 3.13 -18.62 -15.19
C GLY A 130 4.52 -19.21 -15.35
N THR A 131 5.39 -18.59 -16.16
CA THR A 131 6.78 -19.00 -16.34
C THR A 131 7.63 -18.46 -15.20
N VAL A 132 8.58 -19.26 -14.72
CA VAL A 132 9.58 -18.81 -13.76
C VAL A 132 10.81 -18.36 -14.54
N ASP A 133 11.11 -17.08 -14.43
CA ASP A 133 12.28 -16.44 -15.02
C ASP A 133 13.43 -16.39 -14.02
N VAL A 134 14.63 -16.54 -14.56
CA VAL A 134 15.87 -16.61 -13.80
C VAL A 134 16.63 -15.32 -14.02
N ILE A 135 16.86 -14.59 -12.93
CA ILE A 135 17.48 -13.26 -12.96
C ILE A 135 18.80 -13.30 -12.18
N GLU A 136 19.91 -13.32 -12.90
CA GLU A 136 21.25 -13.36 -12.32
C GLU A 136 21.70 -11.97 -11.82
N ALA A 137 22.44 -11.93 -10.71
CA ALA A 137 23.04 -10.70 -10.23
C ALA A 137 24.19 -10.26 -11.16
N ALA A 138 24.20 -8.98 -11.56
CA ALA A 138 25.09 -8.50 -12.61
C ALA A 138 26.60 -8.66 -12.33
N GLY A 139 26.99 -8.74 -11.05
CA GLY A 139 28.37 -8.89 -10.61
C GLY A 139 28.82 -10.32 -10.35
N ASN A 140 27.99 -11.34 -10.64
CA ASN A 140 28.30 -12.75 -10.40
C ASN A 140 29.67 -13.19 -10.94
N ALA A 141 30.00 -12.82 -12.18
CA ALA A 141 31.29 -13.14 -12.79
C ALA A 141 32.52 -12.56 -12.06
N THR A 142 32.36 -11.44 -11.35
CA THR A 142 33.41 -10.88 -10.48
C THR A 142 33.34 -11.46 -9.06
N GLY A 143 32.14 -11.86 -8.64
CA GLY A 143 31.83 -12.32 -7.32
C GLY A 143 31.69 -11.19 -6.30
N TYR A 144 30.85 -11.42 -5.30
CA TYR A 144 30.61 -10.50 -4.19
C TYR A 144 31.32 -10.98 -2.92
N ASN A 145 31.71 -10.05 -2.04
CA ASN A 145 32.38 -10.40 -0.78
C ASN A 145 31.43 -10.98 0.29
N SER A 146 30.12 -10.90 0.08
CA SER A 146 29.11 -11.44 1.01
C SER A 146 27.81 -11.77 0.29
N ALA A 147 27.02 -12.68 0.88
CA ALA A 147 25.68 -13.02 0.40
C ALA A 147 24.76 -11.80 0.31
N ALA A 148 24.84 -10.87 1.27
CA ALA A 148 24.03 -9.65 1.28
C ALA A 148 24.37 -8.71 0.10
N LEU A 149 25.65 -8.58 -0.25
CA LEU A 149 26.06 -7.80 -1.41
C LEU A 149 25.65 -8.47 -2.73
N ALA A 150 25.70 -9.81 -2.79
CA ALA A 150 25.23 -10.55 -3.94
C ALA A 150 23.72 -10.36 -4.15
N ALA A 151 22.93 -10.50 -3.08
CA ALA A 151 21.49 -10.24 -3.12
C ALA A 151 21.15 -8.79 -3.51
N ALA A 152 21.91 -7.81 -3.03
CA ALA A 152 21.77 -6.41 -3.44
C ALA A 152 22.17 -6.16 -4.91
N GLY A 153 22.94 -7.06 -5.52
CA GLY A 153 23.32 -7.04 -6.92
C GLY A 153 22.24 -7.52 -7.89
N LEU A 154 21.13 -8.05 -7.38
CA LEU A 154 20.01 -8.50 -8.20
C LEU A 154 19.26 -7.30 -8.81
N PRO A 155 18.96 -7.32 -10.12
CA PRO A 155 18.11 -6.33 -10.76
C PRO A 155 16.73 -6.20 -10.08
N ALA A 156 16.11 -5.03 -10.24
CA ALA A 156 14.70 -4.84 -9.88
C ALA A 156 13.81 -5.81 -10.66
N VAL A 157 12.67 -6.19 -10.05
CA VAL A 157 11.67 -7.05 -10.68
C VAL A 157 11.11 -6.34 -11.91
N GLY A 158 10.97 -7.09 -13.02
CA GLY A 158 10.35 -6.59 -14.24
C GLY A 158 8.88 -6.22 -14.03
N ALA A 159 8.33 -5.41 -14.95
CA ALA A 159 6.88 -5.18 -14.97
C ALA A 159 6.13 -6.50 -15.22
N ASP A 160 4.93 -6.64 -14.66
CA ASP A 160 4.08 -7.83 -14.77
C ASP A 160 4.75 -9.12 -14.26
N HIS A 161 5.68 -8.99 -13.31
CA HIS A 161 6.35 -10.09 -12.63
C HIS A 161 6.36 -9.86 -11.12
N VAL A 162 6.48 -10.95 -10.37
CA VAL A 162 6.76 -10.90 -8.93
C VAL A 162 7.95 -11.78 -8.60
N ARG A 163 8.78 -11.33 -7.66
CA ARG A 163 9.90 -12.14 -7.17
C ARG A 163 9.43 -13.19 -6.19
N MET A 164 9.64 -14.45 -6.50
CA MET A 164 9.40 -15.59 -5.58
C MET A 164 10.39 -15.57 -4.42
N GLY A 165 11.63 -15.22 -4.74
CA GLY A 165 12.75 -15.18 -3.81
C GLY A 165 14.07 -15.20 -4.58
N TYR A 166 15.14 -15.53 -3.88
CA TYR A 166 16.47 -15.67 -4.48
C TYR A 166 17.32 -16.71 -3.75
N VAL A 167 18.34 -17.19 -4.45
CA VAL A 167 19.40 -18.04 -3.91
C VAL A 167 20.72 -17.28 -3.91
N THR A 168 21.52 -17.45 -2.88
CA THR A 168 22.94 -17.06 -2.86
C THR A 168 23.80 -18.28 -2.69
N ALA A 169 24.92 -18.36 -3.40
CA ALA A 169 25.85 -19.48 -3.33
C ALA A 169 27.31 -19.01 -3.28
N MET A 170 28.15 -19.75 -2.59
CA MET A 170 29.61 -19.62 -2.57
C MET A 170 30.23 -21.01 -2.48
N LYS A 171 31.43 -21.19 -3.05
CA LYS A 171 32.26 -22.39 -2.89
C LYS A 171 33.68 -21.98 -2.48
N SER A 172 34.24 -22.67 -1.48
CA SER A 172 35.51 -22.28 -0.85
C SER A 172 36.73 -23.08 -1.33
N ASP A 173 36.57 -23.93 -2.35
CA ASP A 173 37.61 -24.80 -2.89
C ASP A 173 37.52 -24.86 -4.44
N GLY A 174 37.26 -23.71 -5.05
CA GLY A 174 37.13 -23.52 -6.49
C GLY A 174 35.90 -22.71 -6.87
N ALA A 175 35.73 -22.49 -8.17
CA ALA A 175 34.58 -21.75 -8.69
C ALA A 175 33.26 -22.51 -8.47
N PHE A 176 32.19 -21.77 -8.21
CA PHE A 176 30.82 -22.28 -8.19
C PHE A 176 30.13 -21.87 -9.49
N THR A 177 29.55 -22.81 -10.23
CA THR A 177 28.80 -22.51 -11.46
C THR A 177 27.32 -22.82 -11.24
N PHE A 178 26.45 -21.82 -11.33
CA PHE A 178 25.01 -22.04 -11.27
C PHE A 178 24.56 -23.00 -12.39
N GLY A 179 23.60 -23.87 -12.09
CA GLY A 179 23.08 -24.88 -13.01
C GLY A 179 24.03 -26.07 -13.31
N ALA A 180 25.27 -26.03 -12.83
CA ALA A 180 26.26 -27.10 -13.05
C ALA A 180 26.90 -27.65 -11.77
N THR A 181 27.14 -26.80 -10.76
CA THR A 181 27.61 -27.24 -9.44
C THR A 181 26.40 -27.64 -8.61
N ASP A 182 26.46 -28.81 -7.97
CA ASP A 182 25.41 -29.25 -7.04
C ASP A 182 25.29 -28.26 -5.88
N LEU A 183 24.06 -27.88 -5.55
CA LEU A 183 23.74 -26.91 -4.50
C LEU A 183 24.02 -27.44 -3.08
N ASP A 184 24.28 -28.75 -2.95
CA ASP A 184 24.69 -29.45 -1.74
C ASP A 184 26.08 -30.08 -1.85
N ALA A 185 26.88 -29.70 -2.86
CA ALA A 185 28.25 -30.14 -2.98
C ALA A 185 29.09 -29.77 -1.74
N GLU A 186 30.15 -30.54 -1.49
CA GLU A 186 31.10 -30.22 -0.42
C GLU A 186 31.68 -28.80 -0.60
N ASN A 187 31.96 -28.13 0.52
CA ASN A 187 32.52 -26.79 0.57
C ASN A 187 31.65 -25.70 -0.08
N THR A 188 30.36 -25.99 -0.32
CA THR A 188 29.38 -24.99 -0.75
C THR A 188 28.63 -24.38 0.44
N THR A 189 28.34 -23.09 0.32
CA THR A 189 27.43 -22.38 1.22
C THR A 189 26.30 -21.82 0.37
N VAL A 190 25.13 -22.47 0.42
CA VAL A 190 23.93 -22.08 -0.31
C VAL A 190 22.84 -21.65 0.66
N ALA A 191 22.20 -20.51 0.37
CA ALA A 191 21.09 -20.00 1.17
C ALA A 191 19.92 -19.61 0.27
N TYR A 192 18.72 -19.98 0.68
CA TYR A 192 17.46 -19.69 0.00
C TYR A 192 16.69 -18.64 0.79
N THR A 193 16.21 -17.59 0.12
CA THR A 193 15.42 -16.53 0.74
C THR A 193 14.11 -16.34 -0.02
N ASP A 194 12.99 -16.64 0.63
CA ASP A 194 11.66 -16.34 0.09
C ASP A 194 11.32 -14.86 0.19
N THR A 195 10.61 -14.35 -0.83
CA THR A 195 9.90 -13.09 -0.72
C THR A 195 8.77 -13.20 0.30
N GLY A 196 8.58 -12.15 1.10
CA GLY A 196 7.48 -12.06 2.07
C GLY A 196 6.10 -11.94 1.41
N SER A 197 5.03 -12.23 2.17
CA SER A 197 3.66 -12.13 1.66
C SER A 197 3.21 -10.67 1.46
N GLY A 198 2.54 -10.38 0.34
CA GLY A 198 1.96 -9.07 0.02
C GLY A 198 0.93 -8.56 1.03
N PHE A 199 0.31 -9.44 1.83
CA PHE A 199 -0.66 -9.04 2.85
C PHE A 199 -0.08 -8.19 3.99
N ALA A 200 1.25 -8.18 4.18
CA ALA A 200 1.89 -7.30 5.15
C ALA A 200 1.61 -5.81 4.86
N GLY A 201 1.39 -5.44 3.59
CA GLY A 201 1.10 -4.07 3.20
C GLY A 201 -0.25 -3.55 3.69
N VAL A 202 -1.26 -4.43 3.89
CA VAL A 202 -2.59 -4.00 4.32
C VAL A 202 -2.55 -3.49 5.76
N GLY A 203 -1.81 -4.18 6.62
CA GLY A 203 -1.58 -3.73 8.00
C GLY A 203 -0.89 -2.38 8.07
N ALA A 204 0.07 -2.12 7.18
CA ALA A 204 0.76 -0.83 7.07
C ALA A 204 -0.16 0.28 6.54
N ALA A 205 -1.00 -0.01 5.54
CA ALA A 205 -1.97 0.94 4.99
C ALA A 205 -2.98 1.39 6.06
N VAL A 206 -3.47 0.45 6.87
CA VAL A 206 -4.40 0.76 7.97
C VAL A 206 -3.69 1.52 9.09
N SER A 207 -2.49 1.10 9.51
CA SER A 207 -1.79 1.71 10.65
C SER A 207 -1.25 3.12 10.39
N THR A 208 -1.00 3.46 9.12
CA THR A 208 -0.55 4.80 8.71
C THR A 208 -1.70 5.74 8.36
N SER A 209 -2.92 5.24 8.27
CA SER A 209 -4.10 6.09 8.06
C SER A 209 -4.50 6.83 9.34
N SER A 210 -4.74 8.13 9.21
CA SER A 210 -5.26 8.94 10.32
C SER A 210 -6.68 8.48 10.66
N PRO A 211 -7.03 8.31 11.96
CA PRO A 211 -8.40 8.10 12.36
C PRO A 211 -9.27 9.26 11.91
N ALA A 212 -10.36 8.96 11.20
CA ALA A 212 -11.35 9.97 10.85
C ALA A 212 -12.04 10.51 12.11
N THR A 213 -11.91 11.81 12.38
CA THR A 213 -12.55 12.46 13.53
C THR A 213 -13.69 13.38 13.11
N LEU A 214 -14.87 13.17 13.68
CA LEU A 214 -15.99 14.10 13.63
C LEU A 214 -15.99 14.94 14.91
N SER A 215 -15.72 16.23 14.81
CA SER A 215 -15.92 17.18 15.90
C SER A 215 -17.10 18.09 15.57
N ALA A 216 -18.15 18.02 16.40
CA ALA A 216 -19.25 18.98 16.34
C ALA A 216 -18.82 20.27 17.06
N SER A 217 -19.03 21.42 16.42
CA SER A 217 -18.84 22.72 17.06
C SER A 217 -20.15 23.18 17.69
N LEU A 218 -20.28 23.04 19.01
CA LEU A 218 -21.44 23.58 19.74
C LEU A 218 -21.22 25.08 19.94
N VAL A 219 -21.83 25.94 19.12
CA VAL A 219 -21.82 27.39 19.37
C VAL A 219 -22.87 27.69 20.43
N THR A 220 -22.44 27.83 21.69
CA THR A 220 -23.31 28.34 22.77
C THR A 220 -23.75 29.76 22.44
N GLN A 221 -25.05 29.94 22.18
CA GLN A 221 -25.66 31.23 21.95
C GLN A 221 -25.71 32.01 23.28
N THR A 222 -24.88 33.05 23.44
CA THR A 222 -24.96 33.95 24.60
C THR A 222 -26.14 34.89 24.41
N SER A 223 -27.17 34.74 25.24
CA SER A 223 -28.36 35.58 25.30
C SER A 223 -28.04 37.00 25.80
N LEU A 224 -28.47 38.04 25.06
CA LEU A 224 -28.54 39.45 25.47
C LEU A 224 -29.91 40.04 25.11
#